data_AF-A0A2U3KAS6-F1
#
_entry.id   AF-A0A2U3KAS6-F1
#
_cell.length_a   1.000
_cell.length_b   1.000
_cell.length_c   1.000
_cell.angle_alpha   90.00
_cell.angle_beta   90.00
_cell.angle_gamma   90.00
#
_symmetry.space_group_name_H-M   'P 1'
#
loop_
_entity.id
_entity.type
_entity.pdbx_description
1 polymer ?
#
loop_
_entity_poly.entity_id
_entity_poly.type
_entity_poly.pdbx_seq_one_letter_code
_entity_poly.pdbx_strand_id
1 'polypeptide(L)'
;METGEAIHTVAMTEQKAFHGWNQRCSLFQVVAQIEQKMNACSLYELLAICWETGQISAIHNHNDQNCWMAVPMGKLIVQNYHILDQDLDAGRCRIEKADVIEMDPTDPVAVNPNSPVRKVFNPREFGNRAISFHIYSRPFSSCTVFSEDQKTCRDVDLVYTSEYGIRKDRAVC
;
A
#
# COMPACT_ATOMS: atom_id res chain seq x y z
N MET A 1 -19.51 40.02 6.89
CA MET A 1 -20.57 39.11 6.40
C MET A 1 -20.07 38.59 5.06
N GLU A 2 -19.31 37.51 5.11
CA GLU A 2 -18.69 36.88 3.94
C GLU A 2 -19.75 36.16 3.12
N THR A 3 -19.64 36.33 1.82
CA THR A 3 -20.44 35.72 0.77
C THR A 3 -20.09 34.24 0.65
N GLY A 4 -21.10 33.37 0.70
CA GLY A 4 -20.94 31.95 0.44
C GLY A 4 -20.60 31.67 -1.03
N GLU A 5 -19.50 30.98 -1.26
CA GLU A 5 -19.21 30.32 -2.54
C GLU A 5 -19.59 28.84 -2.44
N ALA A 6 -20.42 28.40 -3.37
CA ALA A 6 -20.80 27.02 -3.54
C ALA A 6 -19.72 26.24 -4.33
N ILE A 7 -19.10 25.29 -3.64
CA ILE A 7 -18.65 23.95 -4.04
C ILE A 7 -18.40 23.70 -5.54
N HIS A 8 -17.16 23.37 -5.90
CA HIS A 8 -16.85 22.53 -7.07
C HIS A 8 -16.37 21.15 -6.61
N THR A 9 -17.29 20.19 -6.54
CA THR A 9 -16.96 18.76 -6.55
C THR A 9 -16.57 18.40 -7.97
N VAL A 10 -15.30 18.08 -8.21
CA VAL A 10 -14.88 17.48 -9.48
C VAL A 10 -15.38 16.04 -9.48
N ALA A 11 -16.57 15.82 -10.04
CA ALA A 11 -16.98 14.50 -10.49
C ALA A 11 -16.05 14.12 -11.65
N MET A 12 -15.17 13.13 -11.45
CA MET A 12 -14.41 12.53 -12.55
C MET A 12 -15.36 11.65 -13.38
N THR A 13 -16.17 12.28 -14.22
CA THR A 13 -16.80 11.63 -15.38
C THR A 13 -15.84 11.73 -16.56
N GLU A 14 -15.10 10.66 -16.82
CA GLU A 14 -14.86 10.11 -18.17
C GLU A 14 -13.94 8.89 -18.10
N GLN A 15 -14.54 7.70 -18.29
CA GLN A 15 -13.84 6.46 -18.62
C GLN A 15 -13.24 6.54 -20.03
N LYS A 16 -12.06 7.14 -20.21
CA LYS A 16 -11.24 6.96 -21.42
C LYS A 16 -9.75 7.10 -21.12
N ALA A 17 -9.12 6.02 -20.63
CA ALA A 17 -7.75 5.60 -20.96
C ALA A 17 -7.31 4.41 -20.08
N PHE A 18 -7.86 3.21 -20.32
CA PHE A 18 -7.29 1.96 -19.79
C PHE A 18 -7.21 0.91 -20.90
N HIS A 19 -6.37 1.17 -21.90
CA HIS A 19 -5.92 0.15 -22.85
C HIS A 19 -4.39 0.22 -22.90
N GLY A 20 -3.72 -0.66 -22.15
CA GLY A 20 -2.24 -0.75 -22.17
C GLY A 20 -1.55 -1.49 -21.02
N TRP A 21 -2.23 -1.82 -19.92
CA TRP A 21 -1.57 -2.31 -18.69
C TRP A 21 -1.60 -3.83 -18.47
N ASN A 22 -1.95 -4.61 -19.49
CA ASN A 22 -2.44 -5.98 -19.25
C ASN A 22 -1.42 -7.12 -19.42
N GLN A 23 -0.11 -6.87 -19.45
CA GLN A 23 0.85 -7.97 -19.50
C GLN A 23 2.06 -7.72 -18.59
N ARG A 24 2.23 -8.61 -17.60
CA ARG A 24 3.42 -8.85 -16.74
C ARG A 24 3.41 -8.31 -15.30
N CYS A 25 2.28 -8.36 -14.61
CA CYS A 25 2.29 -8.38 -13.14
C CYS A 25 2.10 -9.85 -12.72
N SER A 26 3.17 -10.62 -12.65
CA SER A 26 3.13 -11.98 -12.11
C SER A 26 4.53 -12.28 -11.63
N LEU A 27 4.76 -12.25 -10.32
CA LEU A 27 5.78 -13.03 -9.60
C LEU A 27 5.83 -12.60 -8.10
N PHE A 28 5.18 -13.44 -7.28
CA PHE A 28 5.38 -13.81 -5.87
C PHE A 28 6.21 -12.95 -4.87
N GLN A 29 5.65 -12.89 -3.65
CA GLN A 29 6.16 -12.45 -2.33
C GLN A 29 6.41 -10.95 -2.14
N VAL A 30 5.39 -10.24 -1.62
CA VAL A 30 5.53 -8.86 -1.12
C VAL A 30 6.11 -8.91 0.30
N VAL A 31 7.42 -9.17 0.37
CA VAL A 31 8.24 -8.63 1.44
C VAL A 31 8.99 -7.47 0.79
N ALA A 32 8.57 -6.24 1.11
CA ALA A 32 9.21 -4.99 0.69
C ALA A 32 9.25 -4.65 -0.82
N GLN A 33 8.66 -5.47 -1.69
CA GLN A 33 8.61 -5.17 -3.12
C GLN A 33 7.41 -4.30 -3.47
N ILE A 34 7.66 -3.08 -3.94
CA ILE A 34 6.65 -2.16 -4.46
C ILE A 34 6.60 -2.38 -5.98
N GLU A 35 5.41 -2.50 -6.54
CA GLU A 35 5.31 -2.95 -7.93
C GLU A 35 5.66 -1.85 -8.93
N GLN A 36 5.21 -0.63 -8.69
CA GLN A 36 5.49 0.46 -9.61
C GLN A 36 5.53 1.82 -8.94
N LYS A 37 6.64 2.53 -9.15
CA LYS A 37 6.71 3.96 -8.90
C LYS A 37 6.15 4.74 -10.09
N MET A 38 5.12 5.54 -9.85
CA MET A 38 4.49 6.35 -10.89
C MET A 38 5.02 7.78 -10.91
N ASN A 39 5.19 8.39 -9.73
CA ASN A 39 5.78 9.71 -9.58
C ASN A 39 6.42 9.87 -8.19
N ALA A 40 7.47 10.69 -8.08
CA ALA A 40 7.95 11.16 -6.78
C ALA A 40 8.56 12.56 -6.88
N CYS A 41 8.35 13.34 -5.82
CA CYS A 41 9.05 14.58 -5.55
C CYS A 41 9.34 14.68 -4.04
N SER A 42 9.89 15.81 -3.58
CA SER A 42 10.13 16.01 -2.14
C SER A 42 8.86 16.06 -1.29
N LEU A 43 7.69 16.22 -1.92
CA LEU A 43 6.39 16.39 -1.24
C LEU A 43 5.51 15.14 -1.23
N TYR A 44 5.75 14.16 -2.10
CA TYR A 44 5.02 12.90 -2.09
C TYR A 44 5.66 11.83 -2.97
N GLU A 45 5.24 10.59 -2.77
CA GLU A 45 5.50 9.47 -3.67
C GLU A 45 4.17 8.77 -4.02
N LEU A 46 3.95 8.51 -5.31
CA LEU A 46 2.76 7.84 -5.83
C LEU A 46 3.14 6.50 -6.44
N LEU A 47 2.53 5.44 -5.93
CA LEU A 47 2.80 4.06 -6.27
C LEU A 47 1.53 3.35 -6.76
N ALA A 48 1.71 2.41 -7.68
CA ALA A 48 0.69 1.42 -8.03
C ALA A 48 1.16 0.05 -7.58
N ILE A 49 0.27 -0.70 -6.94
CA ILE A 49 0.48 -2.09 -6.53
C ILE A 49 -0.63 -2.92 -7.13
N CYS A 50 -0.28 -3.92 -7.92
CA CYS A 50 -1.19 -4.94 -8.43
C CYS A 50 -1.19 -6.13 -7.47
N TRP A 51 -2.34 -6.79 -7.38
CA TRP A 51 -2.55 -7.87 -6.44
C TRP A 51 -3.16 -9.04 -7.18
N GLU A 52 -2.40 -10.11 -7.28
CA GLU A 52 -2.92 -11.39 -7.72
C GLU A 52 -3.88 -11.97 -6.66
N THR A 53 -4.79 -12.84 -7.11
CA THR A 53 -5.75 -13.50 -6.22
C THR A 53 -5.02 -14.36 -5.19
N GLY A 54 -5.27 -14.08 -3.91
CA GLY A 54 -4.59 -14.72 -2.77
C GLY A 54 -3.27 -14.07 -2.35
N GLN A 55 -2.85 -12.96 -2.96
CA GLN A 55 -1.62 -12.23 -2.60
C GLN A 55 -1.81 -11.47 -1.28
N ILE A 56 -0.76 -11.48 -0.45
CA ILE A 56 -0.75 -10.90 0.90
C ILE A 56 0.57 -10.14 1.08
N SER A 57 0.52 -8.95 1.67
CA SER A 57 1.72 -8.22 2.08
C SER A 57 2.30 -8.73 3.40
N ALA A 58 3.55 -8.41 3.69
CA ALA A 58 4.03 -8.40 5.08
C ALA A 58 3.17 -7.45 5.94
N ILE A 59 3.15 -7.66 7.26
CA ILE A 59 2.65 -6.66 8.21
C ILE A 59 3.72 -5.57 8.29
N HIS A 60 3.39 -4.31 8.01
CA HIS A 60 4.39 -3.24 7.91
C HIS A 60 3.87 -1.87 8.37
N ASN A 61 4.80 -0.97 8.69
CA ASN A 61 4.53 0.46 8.88
C ASN A 61 4.91 1.27 7.62
N HIS A 62 4.84 2.61 7.72
CA HIS A 62 5.20 3.54 6.63
C HIS A 62 6.31 4.53 7.02
N ASN A 63 7.17 4.17 7.98
CA ASN A 63 8.31 4.98 8.43
C ASN A 63 7.95 6.47 8.66
N ASP A 64 6.94 6.70 9.51
CA ASP A 64 6.37 8.01 9.87
C ASP A 64 5.82 8.85 8.70
N GLN A 65 5.56 8.22 7.55
CA GLN A 65 4.87 8.88 6.43
C GLN A 65 3.36 8.62 6.49
N ASN A 66 2.58 9.67 6.22
CA ASN A 66 1.15 9.50 5.98
C ASN A 66 0.95 8.75 4.67
N CYS A 67 -0.08 7.90 4.64
CA CYS A 67 -0.42 7.08 3.49
C CYS A 67 -1.90 7.25 3.15
N TRP A 68 -2.22 7.29 1.86
CA TRP A 68 -3.58 7.27 1.34
C TRP A 68 -3.68 6.20 0.27
N MET A 69 -4.75 5.41 0.34
CA MET A 69 -4.95 4.27 -0.51
C MET A 69 -6.30 4.36 -1.24
N ALA A 70 -6.29 4.04 -2.53
CA ALA A 70 -7.50 3.87 -3.32
C ALA A 70 -7.42 2.58 -4.13
N VAL A 71 -8.55 1.90 -4.35
CA VAL A 71 -8.60 0.63 -5.10
C VAL A 71 -9.41 0.83 -6.38
N PRO A 72 -8.82 1.42 -7.44
CA PRO A 72 -9.55 1.68 -8.69
C PRO A 72 -10.03 0.42 -9.41
N MET A 73 -9.47 -0.75 -9.10
CA MET A 73 -9.88 -2.03 -9.69
C MET A 73 -9.81 -3.15 -8.65
N GLY A 74 -10.82 -4.00 -8.61
CA GLY A 74 -10.91 -5.14 -7.70
C GLY A 74 -11.27 -4.70 -6.28
N LYS A 75 -10.96 -5.57 -5.31
CA LYS A 75 -11.20 -5.34 -3.89
C LYS A 75 -9.99 -5.77 -3.08
N LEU A 76 -9.77 -5.15 -1.93
CA LEU A 76 -8.69 -5.49 -1.00
C LEU A 76 -9.19 -5.43 0.44
N ILE A 77 -8.58 -6.24 1.30
CA ILE A 77 -8.75 -6.14 2.75
C ILE A 77 -7.50 -5.53 3.37
N VAL A 78 -7.70 -4.56 4.26
CA VAL A 78 -6.68 -4.00 5.13
C VAL A 78 -6.95 -4.46 6.55
N GLN A 79 -6.04 -5.24 7.12
CA GLN A 79 -6.03 -5.53 8.56
C GLN A 79 -5.06 -4.57 9.23
N ASN A 80 -5.57 -3.70 10.11
CA ASN A 80 -4.75 -2.82 10.93
C ASN A 80 -4.30 -3.55 12.21
N TYR A 81 -3.21 -3.07 12.81
CA TYR A 81 -2.67 -3.59 14.06
C TYR A 81 -2.26 -2.45 15.00
N HIS A 82 -2.35 -2.70 16.31
CA HIS A 82 -1.72 -1.89 17.34
C HIS A 82 -0.36 -2.48 17.72
N ILE A 83 0.65 -1.61 17.84
CA ILE A 83 1.94 -1.99 18.42
C ILE A 83 1.79 -1.94 19.95
N LEU A 84 1.96 -3.08 20.60
CA LEU A 84 1.90 -3.18 22.05
C LEU A 84 3.28 -3.10 22.72
N ASP A 85 4.31 -3.54 22.01
CA ASP A 85 5.72 -3.49 22.41
C ASP A 85 6.63 -3.58 21.18
N GLN A 86 7.75 -2.85 21.17
CA GLN A 86 8.71 -2.86 20.07
C GLN A 86 10.13 -2.59 20.56
N ASP A 87 11.03 -3.52 20.24
CA ASP A 87 12.46 -3.46 20.49
C ASP A 87 13.17 -3.87 19.19
N LEU A 88 13.46 -2.86 18.36
CA LEU A 88 14.05 -3.06 17.02
C LEU A 88 15.48 -3.62 17.11
N ASP A 89 16.25 -3.20 18.12
CA ASP A 89 17.63 -3.66 18.31
C ASP A 89 17.69 -5.15 18.67
N ALA A 90 16.74 -5.63 19.49
CA ALA A 90 16.59 -7.06 19.78
C ALA A 90 15.76 -7.81 18.72
N GLY A 91 15.20 -7.11 17.72
CA GLY A 91 14.34 -7.68 16.68
C GLY A 91 13.03 -8.26 17.21
N ARG A 92 12.50 -7.75 18.33
CA ARG A 92 11.30 -8.26 19.01
C ARG A 92 10.17 -7.25 18.97
N CYS A 93 8.95 -7.73 18.78
CA CYS A 93 7.76 -6.91 18.87
C CYS A 93 6.56 -7.72 19.34
N ARG A 94 5.55 -7.02 19.83
CA ARG A 94 4.20 -7.56 20.03
C ARG A 94 3.20 -6.65 19.37
N ILE A 95 2.39 -7.22 18.49
CA ILE A 95 1.30 -6.54 17.79
C ILE A 95 -0.02 -7.25 18.08
N GLU A 96 -1.12 -6.53 17.96
CA GLU A 96 -2.47 -7.05 18.12
C GLU A 96 -3.37 -6.54 16.99
N LYS A 97 -4.28 -7.39 16.50
CA LYS A 97 -5.23 -7.02 15.45
C LYS A 97 -6.16 -5.92 15.96
N ALA A 98 -6.26 -4.88 15.15
CA ALA A 98 -7.21 -3.80 15.33
C ALA A 98 -8.39 -4.00 14.35
N ASP A 99 -8.87 -2.91 13.78
CA ASP A 99 -9.94 -2.91 12.80
C ASP A 99 -9.54 -3.53 11.45
N VAL A 100 -10.56 -3.92 10.70
CA VAL A 100 -10.47 -4.47 9.35
C VAL A 100 -11.30 -3.58 8.43
N ILE A 101 -10.71 -3.21 7.30
CA ILE A 101 -11.35 -2.36 6.29
C ILE A 101 -11.36 -3.13 4.97
N GLU A 102 -12.52 -3.22 4.32
CA GLU A 102 -12.62 -3.62 2.91
C GLU A 102 -12.57 -2.36 2.05
N MET A 103 -11.75 -2.37 1.01
CA MET A 103 -11.66 -1.28 0.03
C MET A 103 -12.10 -1.78 -1.33
N ASP A 104 -12.84 -0.92 -2.04
CA ASP A 104 -13.26 -1.13 -3.42
C ASP A 104 -13.23 0.20 -4.20
N PRO A 105 -13.61 0.23 -5.49
CA PRO A 105 -13.53 1.46 -6.30
C PRO A 105 -14.40 2.62 -5.82
N THR A 106 -15.33 2.38 -4.90
CA THR A 106 -16.24 3.39 -4.36
C THR A 106 -15.80 3.95 -3.01
N ASP A 107 -14.84 3.30 -2.32
CA ASP A 107 -14.45 3.65 -0.96
C ASP A 107 -12.92 3.80 -0.81
N PRO A 108 -12.36 5.00 -1.07
CA PRO A 108 -10.95 5.28 -0.82
C PRO A 108 -10.67 5.49 0.67
N VAL A 109 -9.52 4.99 1.15
CA VAL A 109 -9.18 4.97 2.59
C VAL A 109 -7.92 5.79 2.88
N ALA A 110 -8.03 6.69 3.84
CA ALA A 110 -6.86 7.32 4.46
C ALA A 110 -6.34 6.46 5.61
N VAL A 111 -5.03 6.30 5.70
CA VAL A 111 -4.40 5.62 6.84
C VAL A 111 -4.55 6.49 8.07
N ASN A 112 -5.09 5.93 9.16
CA ASN A 112 -5.02 6.57 10.46
C ASN A 112 -3.55 6.65 10.92
N PRO A 113 -2.97 7.85 11.07
CA PRO A 113 -1.57 7.99 11.48
C PRO A 113 -1.30 7.38 12.87
N ASN A 114 -2.32 7.31 13.73
CA ASN A 114 -2.23 6.71 15.07
C ASN A 114 -2.29 5.17 15.05
N SER A 115 -2.49 4.55 13.89
CA SER A 115 -2.47 3.09 13.71
C SER A 115 -1.79 2.75 12.38
N PRO A 116 -0.47 2.96 12.27
CA PRO A 116 0.24 2.94 11.01
C PRO A 116 0.51 1.51 10.50
N VAL A 117 0.42 0.49 11.37
CA VAL A 117 0.78 -0.88 11.05
C VAL A 117 -0.38 -1.62 10.39
N ARG A 118 -0.11 -2.26 9.25
CA ARG A 118 -1.15 -2.95 8.46
C ARG A 118 -0.64 -4.13 7.67
N LYS A 119 -1.59 -4.98 7.28
CA LYS A 119 -1.45 -6.02 6.27
C LYS A 119 -2.52 -5.79 5.21
N VAL A 120 -2.12 -5.75 3.94
CA VAL A 120 -3.03 -5.61 2.81
C VAL A 120 -3.04 -6.94 2.05
N PHE A 121 -4.21 -7.42 1.67
CA PHE A 121 -4.33 -8.66 0.93
C PHE A 121 -5.52 -8.67 -0.02
N ASN A 122 -5.40 -9.49 -1.06
CA ASN A 122 -6.46 -9.83 -2.01
C ASN A 122 -6.94 -11.26 -1.71
N PRO A 123 -8.01 -11.44 -0.90
CA PRO A 123 -8.57 -12.75 -0.59
C PRO A 123 -8.92 -13.57 -1.84
N ARG A 124 -8.82 -14.91 -1.75
CA ARG A 124 -9.15 -15.78 -2.90
C ARG A 124 -10.63 -15.71 -3.26
N GLU A 125 -11.47 -15.42 -2.27
CA GLU A 125 -12.92 -15.34 -2.37
C GLU A 125 -13.39 -14.19 -3.26
N PHE A 126 -12.58 -13.15 -3.45
CA PHE A 126 -12.86 -12.07 -4.39
C PHE A 126 -12.75 -12.49 -5.86
N GLY A 127 -12.03 -13.59 -6.14
CA GLY A 127 -11.98 -14.24 -7.44
C GLY A 127 -11.38 -13.40 -8.58
N ASN A 128 -10.82 -12.23 -8.30
CA ASN A 128 -10.31 -11.29 -9.28
C ASN A 128 -8.99 -10.66 -8.83
N ARG A 129 -8.25 -10.09 -9.78
CA ARG A 129 -7.08 -9.25 -9.50
C ARG A 129 -7.53 -7.88 -8.99
N ALA A 130 -6.66 -7.21 -8.24
CA ALA A 130 -6.90 -5.84 -7.79
C ALA A 130 -5.70 -4.93 -8.11
N ILE A 131 -5.94 -3.62 -8.19
CA ILE A 131 -4.90 -2.60 -8.20
C ILE A 131 -5.23 -1.60 -7.10
N SER A 132 -4.22 -1.24 -6.31
CA SER A 132 -4.28 -0.13 -5.37
C SER A 132 -3.30 0.96 -5.75
N PHE A 133 -3.73 2.21 -5.64
CA PHE A 133 -2.86 3.38 -5.65
C PHE A 133 -2.52 3.79 -4.22
N HIS A 134 -1.26 4.12 -3.98
CA HIS A 134 -0.74 4.56 -2.70
C HIS A 134 -0.07 5.90 -2.87
N ILE A 135 -0.49 6.89 -2.08
CA ILE A 135 0.18 8.18 -1.98
C ILE A 135 0.84 8.25 -0.61
N TYR A 136 2.14 8.54 -0.58
CA TYR A 136 2.88 8.76 0.65
C TYR A 136 3.28 10.23 0.76
N SER A 137 3.22 10.80 1.96
CA SER A 137 3.51 12.23 2.18
C SER A 137 4.96 12.63 1.92
N ARG A 138 5.90 11.69 1.88
CA ARG A 138 7.27 11.86 1.36
C ARG A 138 7.77 10.50 0.85
N PRO A 139 8.74 10.47 -0.08
CA PRO A 139 9.44 9.25 -0.44
C PRO A 139 10.21 8.69 0.76
N PHE A 140 10.26 7.36 0.87
CA PHE A 140 11.04 6.64 1.87
C PHE A 140 11.54 5.31 1.28
N SER A 141 12.68 4.83 1.75
CA SER A 141 13.36 3.66 1.16
C SER A 141 13.38 2.43 2.06
N SER A 142 12.84 2.51 3.27
CA SER A 142 12.81 1.40 4.21
C SER A 142 11.57 1.45 5.09
N CYS A 143 11.12 0.29 5.55
CA CYS A 143 10.05 0.19 6.55
C CYS A 143 10.33 -0.93 7.54
N THR A 144 9.62 -0.93 8.65
CA THR A 144 9.62 -2.05 9.59
C THR A 144 8.58 -3.07 9.16
N VAL A 145 8.98 -4.33 9.06
CA VAL A 145 8.07 -5.47 8.92
C VAL A 145 7.93 -6.21 10.24
N PHE A 146 6.73 -6.74 10.48
CA PHE A 146 6.35 -7.42 11.71
C PHE A 146 5.89 -8.85 11.41
N SER A 147 6.20 -9.76 12.32
CA SER A 147 5.75 -11.15 12.32
C SER A 147 4.89 -11.39 13.56
N GLU A 148 3.58 -11.56 13.35
CA GLU A 148 2.61 -11.85 14.42
C GLU A 148 2.98 -13.16 15.15
N ASP A 149 3.25 -14.22 14.37
CA ASP A 149 3.52 -15.56 14.90
C ASP A 149 4.87 -15.64 15.62
N GLN A 150 5.91 -15.02 15.05
CA GLN A 150 7.26 -15.09 15.60
C GLN A 150 7.52 -14.02 16.66
N LYS A 151 6.65 -13.01 16.78
CA LYS A 151 6.84 -11.86 17.68
C LYS A 151 8.15 -11.12 17.39
N THR A 152 8.49 -11.02 16.12
CA THR A 152 9.71 -10.37 15.64
C THR A 152 9.39 -9.20 14.72
N CYS A 153 10.23 -8.18 14.76
CA CYS A 153 10.20 -7.06 13.83
C CYS A 153 11.61 -6.77 13.33
N ARG A 154 11.72 -6.22 12.12
CA ARG A 154 12.99 -5.76 11.56
C ARG A 154 12.74 -4.72 10.48
N ASP A 155 13.72 -3.87 10.27
CA ASP A 155 13.72 -2.98 9.11
C ASP A 155 14.13 -3.73 7.85
N VAL A 156 13.52 -3.32 6.74
CA VAL A 156 13.78 -3.84 5.40
C VAL A 156 13.84 -2.69 4.41
N ASP A 157 14.71 -2.82 3.42
CA ASP A 157 14.77 -1.91 2.29
C ASP A 157 13.62 -2.20 1.32
N LEU A 158 12.97 -1.14 0.86
CA LEU A 158 11.92 -1.19 -0.14
C LEU A 158 12.53 -1.17 -1.54
N VAL A 159 12.06 -2.09 -2.39
CA VAL A 159 12.56 -2.21 -3.76
C VAL A 159 11.42 -2.13 -4.76
N TYR A 160 11.62 -1.34 -5.81
CA TYR A 160 10.66 -1.21 -6.90
C TYR A 160 10.85 -2.31 -7.94
N THR A 161 9.74 -2.92 -8.38
CA THR A 161 9.74 -3.84 -9.54
C THR A 161 9.89 -3.06 -10.84
N SER A 162 9.27 -1.89 -10.90
CA SER A 162 9.34 -0.96 -12.02
C SER A 162 9.27 0.49 -11.55
N GLU A 163 9.81 1.40 -12.35
CA GLU A 163 9.70 2.85 -12.15
C GLU A 163 9.31 3.50 -13.46
N TYR A 164 8.29 4.37 -13.44
CA TYR A 164 7.79 5.09 -14.61
C TYR A 164 7.41 4.18 -15.80
N GLY A 165 6.93 2.96 -15.50
CA GLY A 165 6.57 1.95 -16.49
C GLY A 165 7.75 1.13 -17.03
N ILE A 166 8.97 1.38 -16.54
CA ILE A 166 10.17 0.64 -16.92
C ILE A 166 10.50 -0.37 -15.83
N ARG A 167 10.52 -1.65 -16.19
CA ARG A 167 10.92 -2.72 -15.26
C ARG A 167 12.38 -2.50 -14.84
N LYS A 168 12.65 -2.57 -13.53
CA LYS A 168 14.01 -2.62 -13.02
C LYS A 168 14.55 -4.03 -13.20
N ASP A 169 15.78 -4.13 -13.69
CA ASP A 169 16.49 -5.39 -13.65
C ASP A 169 16.63 -5.80 -12.19
N ARG A 170 16.13 -7.00 -11.84
CA ARG A 170 16.36 -7.53 -10.49
C ARG A 170 17.87 -7.65 -10.34
N ALA A 171 18.44 -7.03 -9.30
CA ALA A 171 19.71 -7.49 -8.79
C ALA A 171 19.52 -8.98 -8.50
N VAL A 172 20.29 -9.81 -9.20
CA VAL A 172 20.38 -11.23 -8.89
C VAL A 172 20.97 -11.29 -7.49
N CYS A 173 20.16 -11.59 -6.49
CA CYS A 173 20.67 -12.00 -5.18
C CYS A 173 21.36 -13.36 -5.32
#